data_AF-A0AB74D3M9-F1
#
_entry.id   AF-A0AB74D3M9-F1
#
_cell.length_a   1.000
_cell.length_b   1.000
_cell.length_c   1.000
_cell.angle_alpha   90.00
_cell.angle_beta   90.00
_cell.angle_gamma   90.00
#
_symmetry.space_group_name_H-M   'P 1'
#
loop_
_entity.id
_entity.type
_entity.pdbx_description
1 polymer ?
#
loop_
_entity_poly.entity_id
_entity_poly.type
_entity_poly.pdbx_seq_one_letter_code
_entity_poly.pdbx_strand_id
1 'polypeptide(L)'
;MARPARSESEKRQGGMRAAALLHVLAARIGAKNPHQFAVRFDDNFGMFTQQSGKWRANFGGAKPLSAQQRKLLTRLDTDADVLHEDGPAALWKAMWGQLNELRSIVSVELEKWQTLDMVLAEFEADLLLAELERAPLSLASLAKAVALYRLHLEVEAIVPLGLDGKGICRCLRLCLDSDQIQQELSRLGVQQAVDSELTSWIVSRPDMEVAWASSRARWDVLAKRLDWVS
;
A
#
# COMPACT_ATOMS: atom_id res chain seq x y z
N MET A 1 -24.77 -2.29 24.63
CA MET A 1 -24.80 -2.70 23.20
C MET A 1 -23.47 -3.36 22.86
N ALA A 2 -23.48 -4.62 22.44
CA ALA A 2 -22.26 -5.31 21.99
C ALA A 2 -21.83 -4.74 20.62
N ARG A 3 -20.54 -4.47 20.45
CA ARG A 3 -19.97 -4.02 19.17
C ARG A 3 -20.22 -5.12 18.12
N PRO A 4 -20.66 -4.79 16.90
CA PRO A 4 -20.76 -5.79 15.83
C PRO A 4 -19.42 -6.48 15.62
N ALA A 5 -19.46 -7.78 15.35
CA ALA A 5 -18.26 -8.55 15.06
C ALA A 5 -17.57 -7.95 13.82
N ARG A 6 -16.25 -7.75 13.90
CA ARG A 6 -15.45 -7.27 12.76
C ARG A 6 -15.64 -8.19 11.56
N SER A 7 -15.80 -7.60 10.38
CA SER A 7 -15.83 -8.36 9.12
C SER A 7 -14.50 -9.08 8.89
N GLU A 8 -14.50 -10.14 8.09
CA GLU A 8 -13.27 -10.85 7.71
C GLU A 8 -12.26 -9.93 7.01
N SER A 9 -12.75 -8.93 6.25
CA SER A 9 -11.90 -7.90 5.65
C SER A 9 -11.19 -7.05 6.72
N GLU A 10 -11.93 -6.53 7.70
CA GLU A 10 -11.35 -5.73 8.79
C GLU A 10 -10.33 -6.50 9.63
N LYS A 11 -10.56 -7.81 9.84
CA LYS A 11 -9.58 -8.67 10.53
C LYS A 11 -8.30 -8.82 9.72
N ARG A 12 -8.43 -9.07 8.41
CA ARG A 12 -7.29 -9.22 7.49
C ARG A 12 -6.47 -7.93 7.40
N GLN A 13 -7.12 -6.79 7.19
CA GLN A 13 -6.51 -5.46 7.16
C GLN A 13 -5.79 -5.16 8.47
N GLY A 14 -6.45 -5.38 9.60
CA GLY A 14 -5.84 -5.19 10.91
C GLY A 14 -4.65 -6.14 11.16
N GLY A 15 -4.69 -7.34 10.61
CA GLY A 15 -3.57 -8.29 10.61
C GLY A 15 -2.37 -7.78 9.82
N MET A 16 -2.58 -7.29 8.59
CA MET A 16 -1.52 -6.69 7.77
C MET A 16 -0.88 -5.48 8.45
N ARG A 17 -1.69 -4.57 9.02
CA ARG A 17 -1.19 -3.41 9.79
C ARG A 17 -0.33 -3.84 10.97
N ALA A 18 -0.77 -4.86 11.70
CA ALA A 18 -0.04 -5.40 12.84
C ALA A 18 1.31 -6.00 12.43
N ALA A 19 1.34 -6.82 11.38
CA ALA A 19 2.56 -7.43 10.87
C ALA A 19 3.55 -6.36 10.42
N ALA A 20 3.13 -5.46 9.52
CA ALA A 20 3.99 -4.41 8.97
C ALA A 20 4.58 -3.52 10.07
N LEU A 21 3.76 -3.03 11.01
CA LEU A 21 4.26 -2.20 12.11
C LEU A 21 5.31 -2.94 12.95
N LEU A 22 5.04 -4.20 13.34
CA LEU A 22 5.95 -4.95 14.18
C LEU A 22 7.27 -5.28 13.49
N HIS A 23 7.26 -5.54 12.18
CA HIS A 23 8.50 -5.73 11.43
C HIS A 23 9.31 -4.42 11.29
N VAL A 24 8.65 -3.28 11.07
CA VAL A 24 9.32 -1.96 11.10
C VAL A 24 9.96 -1.70 12.46
N LEU A 25 9.22 -1.89 13.55
CA LEU A 25 9.71 -1.67 14.90
C LEU A 25 10.80 -2.68 15.28
N ALA A 26 10.70 -3.93 14.84
CA ALA A 26 11.73 -4.93 15.03
C ALA A 26 13.03 -4.55 14.35
N ALA A 27 12.98 -4.06 13.10
CA ALA A 27 14.16 -3.56 12.40
C ALA A 27 14.83 -2.40 13.17
N ARG A 28 14.04 -1.45 13.70
CA ARG A 28 14.55 -0.30 14.48
C ARG A 28 15.31 -0.71 15.74
N ILE A 29 14.87 -1.77 16.41
CA ILE A 29 15.57 -2.30 17.60
C ILE A 29 16.50 -3.46 17.28
N GLY A 30 16.77 -3.77 16.00
CA GLY A 30 17.66 -4.85 15.56
C GLY A 30 17.18 -6.27 15.87
N ALA A 31 15.88 -6.47 16.09
CA ALA A 31 15.26 -7.78 16.26
C ALA A 31 14.91 -8.41 14.91
N LYS A 32 15.20 -9.71 14.74
CA LYS A 32 14.93 -10.44 13.49
C LYS A 32 13.72 -11.37 13.55
N ASN A 33 13.15 -11.57 14.73
CA ASN A 33 12.02 -12.47 14.94
C ASN A 33 11.19 -12.03 16.16
N PRO A 34 9.96 -12.55 16.33
CA PRO A 34 9.06 -12.13 17.40
C PRO A 34 9.63 -12.34 18.81
N HIS A 35 10.45 -13.38 18.99
CA HIS A 35 11.09 -13.67 20.27
C HIS A 35 12.15 -12.61 20.61
N GLN A 36 13.06 -12.32 19.68
CA GLN A 36 14.06 -11.27 19.85
C GLN A 36 13.42 -9.90 20.06
N PHE A 37 12.31 -9.62 19.36
CA PHE A 37 11.56 -8.38 19.57
C PHE A 37 11.03 -8.30 21.00
N ALA A 38 10.38 -9.36 21.49
CA ALA A 38 9.83 -9.39 22.83
C ALA A 38 10.92 -9.20 23.91
N VAL A 39 12.05 -9.89 23.79
CA VAL A 39 13.20 -9.73 24.70
C VAL A 39 13.69 -8.29 24.74
N ARG A 40 14.01 -7.71 23.58
CA ARG A 40 14.53 -6.32 23.52
C ARG A 40 13.52 -5.29 23.98
N PHE A 41 12.23 -5.51 23.69
CA PHE A 41 11.16 -4.65 24.17
C PHE A 41 11.02 -4.72 25.70
N ASP A 42 11.10 -5.93 26.27
CA ASP A 42 11.06 -6.15 27.70
C ASP A 42 12.25 -5.50 28.42
N ASP A 43 13.46 -5.65 27.87
CA ASP A 43 14.69 -5.05 28.40
C ASP A 43 14.63 -3.50 28.42
N ASN A 44 14.07 -2.89 27.37
CA ASN A 44 13.99 -1.43 27.25
C ASN A 44 12.91 -0.80 28.15
N PHE A 45 11.86 -1.55 28.50
CA PHE A 45 10.67 -0.97 29.16
C PHE A 45 10.26 -1.68 30.47
N GLY A 46 11.04 -2.64 30.94
CA GLY A 46 10.78 -3.40 32.18
C GLY A 46 9.48 -4.20 32.11
N MET A 47 9.23 -4.88 30.98
CA MET A 47 8.00 -5.67 30.76
C MET A 47 8.28 -7.18 30.68
N PHE A 48 7.23 -7.99 30.62
CA PHE A 48 7.31 -9.46 30.52
C PHE A 48 6.49 -9.99 29.33
N THR A 49 6.64 -9.37 28.16
CA THR A 49 5.91 -9.73 26.94
C THR A 49 6.42 -11.02 26.29
N GLN A 50 7.68 -11.39 26.50
CA GLN A 50 8.28 -12.62 25.99
C GLN A 50 7.60 -13.87 26.56
N GLN A 51 7.43 -13.93 27.88
CA GLN A 51 6.79 -15.07 28.57
C GLN A 51 5.33 -15.27 28.12
N SER A 52 4.63 -14.17 27.86
CA SER A 52 3.23 -14.21 27.43
C SER A 52 3.02 -14.51 25.94
N GLY A 53 4.09 -14.56 25.14
CA GLY A 53 3.99 -14.72 23.67
C GLY A 53 3.19 -13.61 22.97
N LYS A 54 3.06 -12.44 23.61
CA LYS A 54 2.12 -11.36 23.26
C LYS A 54 2.16 -10.96 21.79
N TRP A 55 3.34 -10.92 21.20
CA TRP A 55 3.57 -10.39 19.85
C TRP A 55 3.46 -11.44 18.75
N ARG A 56 3.51 -12.75 19.07
CA ARG A 56 3.69 -13.81 18.08
C ARG A 56 2.59 -13.85 17.01
N ALA A 57 1.33 -13.74 17.43
CA ALA A 57 0.19 -13.74 16.52
C ALA A 57 0.07 -12.46 15.69
N ASN A 58 0.60 -11.34 16.20
CA ASN A 58 0.60 -10.05 15.50
C ASN A 58 1.69 -9.98 14.42
N PHE A 59 2.89 -10.52 14.69
CA PHE A 59 3.98 -10.59 13.72
C PHE A 59 3.64 -11.38 12.46
N GLY A 60 2.84 -12.44 12.60
CA GLY A 60 2.35 -13.24 11.47
C GLY A 60 1.08 -12.70 10.82
N GLY A 61 0.57 -11.54 11.27
CA GLY A 61 -0.67 -10.95 10.75
C GLY A 61 -1.94 -11.74 11.08
N ALA A 62 -1.87 -12.80 11.89
CA ALA A 62 -3.03 -13.61 12.26
C ALA A 62 -4.01 -12.87 13.18
N LYS A 63 -3.52 -11.88 13.94
CA LYS A 63 -4.35 -11.05 14.80
C LYS A 63 -4.00 -9.56 14.65
N PRO A 64 -5.01 -8.68 14.62
CA PRO A 64 -4.77 -7.24 14.72
C PRO A 64 -4.20 -6.85 16.09
N LEU A 65 -3.53 -5.71 16.15
CA LEU A 65 -3.12 -5.11 17.42
C LEU A 65 -4.36 -4.56 18.15
N SER A 66 -4.41 -4.79 19.46
CA SER A 66 -5.35 -4.10 20.35
C SER A 66 -4.91 -2.65 20.58
N ALA A 67 -5.84 -1.78 21.00
CA ALA A 67 -5.54 -0.39 21.32
C ALA A 67 -4.47 -0.26 22.42
N GLN A 68 -4.51 -1.13 23.43
CA GLN A 68 -3.49 -1.16 24.49
C GLN A 68 -2.12 -1.56 23.95
N GLN A 69 -2.04 -2.55 23.05
CA GLN A 69 -0.78 -2.92 22.41
C GLN A 69 -0.20 -1.78 21.59
N ARG A 70 -1.02 -1.05 20.81
CA ARG A 70 -0.54 0.12 20.06
C ARG A 70 0.01 1.21 20.97
N LYS A 71 -0.70 1.53 22.05
CA LYS A 71 -0.21 2.48 23.08
C LYS A 71 1.09 2.01 23.76
N LEU A 72 1.35 0.72 23.84
CA LEU A 72 2.64 0.22 24.33
C LEU A 72 3.75 0.41 23.29
N LEU A 73 3.44 0.19 22.00
CA LEU A 73 4.40 0.37 20.91
C LEU A 73 4.78 1.84 20.71
N THR A 74 3.91 2.80 21.07
CA THR A 74 4.28 4.23 21.03
C THR A 74 5.38 4.61 22.01
N ARG A 75 5.65 3.78 23.02
CA ARG A 75 6.81 3.96 23.92
C ARG A 75 8.13 3.65 23.23
N LEU A 76 8.09 2.78 22.22
CA LEU A 76 9.25 2.45 21.40
C LEU A 76 9.44 3.46 20.27
N ASP A 77 8.34 3.91 19.68
CA ASP A 77 8.38 4.86 18.59
C ASP A 77 7.13 5.75 18.61
N THR A 78 7.33 7.06 18.75
CA THR A 78 6.22 8.02 18.88
C THR A 78 5.29 8.01 17.67
N ASP A 79 5.79 7.60 16.51
CA ASP A 79 5.04 7.57 15.25
C ASP A 79 4.41 6.19 14.99
N ALA A 80 4.47 5.25 15.93
CA ALA A 80 3.94 3.90 15.77
C ALA A 80 2.45 3.87 15.39
N ASP A 81 1.65 4.78 15.95
CA ASP A 81 0.22 4.90 15.60
C ASP A 81 0.03 5.42 14.16
N VAL A 82 0.83 6.41 13.73
CA VAL A 82 0.79 6.90 12.34
C VAL A 82 1.21 5.80 11.37
N LEU A 83 2.31 5.10 11.66
CA LEU A 83 2.79 3.97 10.84
C LEU A 83 1.79 2.81 10.78
N HIS A 84 1.00 2.61 11.85
CA HIS A 84 -0.05 1.60 11.88
C HIS A 84 -1.24 1.98 10.98
N GLU A 85 -1.68 3.24 11.03
CA GLU A 85 -2.88 3.69 10.32
C GLU A 85 -2.57 4.01 8.85
N ASP A 86 -1.49 4.73 8.57
CA ASP A 86 -1.11 5.14 7.21
C ASP A 86 -0.37 4.02 6.47
N GLY A 87 0.41 3.22 7.20
CA GLY A 87 1.22 2.16 6.62
C GLY A 87 2.55 2.61 6.02
N PRO A 88 3.35 1.65 5.55
CA PRO A 88 4.63 1.96 4.91
C PRO A 88 4.37 2.78 3.65
N ALA A 89 5.04 3.93 3.53
CA ALA A 89 4.85 4.87 2.41
C ALA A 89 3.36 5.24 2.13
N ALA A 90 2.53 5.31 3.18
CA ALA A 90 1.08 5.55 3.10
C ALA A 90 0.27 4.46 2.37
N LEU A 91 0.79 3.23 2.23
CA LEU A 91 0.11 2.15 1.50
C LEU A 91 -1.26 1.76 2.11
N TRP A 92 -1.42 1.76 3.43
CA TRP A 92 -2.72 1.45 4.05
C TRP A 92 -3.73 2.57 3.85
N LYS A 93 -3.26 3.81 3.91
CA LYS A 93 -4.08 4.98 3.54
C LYS A 93 -4.50 4.90 2.07
N ALA A 94 -3.59 4.52 1.17
CA ALA A 94 -3.90 4.30 -0.23
C ALA A 94 -4.94 3.18 -0.41
N MET A 95 -4.77 2.03 0.26
CA MET A 95 -5.65 0.87 0.05
C MET A 95 -7.03 1.05 0.69
N TRP A 96 -7.11 1.61 1.90
CA TRP A 96 -8.33 1.57 2.72
C TRP A 96 -8.76 2.93 3.28
N GLY A 97 -7.98 3.98 3.07
CA GLY A 97 -8.32 5.33 3.49
C GLY A 97 -9.52 5.90 2.73
N GLN A 98 -10.07 6.98 3.26
CA GLN A 98 -11.14 7.76 2.67
C GLN A 98 -10.67 8.57 1.45
N LEU A 99 -11.60 9.06 0.64
CA LEU A 99 -11.31 9.78 -0.60
C LEU A 99 -10.41 11.01 -0.40
N ASN A 100 -10.63 11.80 0.67
CA ASN A 100 -9.79 12.94 1.01
C ASN A 100 -8.34 12.52 1.36
N GLU A 101 -8.17 11.34 1.95
CA GLU A 101 -6.86 10.79 2.25
C GLU A 101 -6.15 10.33 0.98
N LEU A 102 -6.87 9.75 0.02
CA LEU A 102 -6.33 9.43 -1.30
C LEU A 102 -5.81 10.67 -2.03
N ARG A 103 -6.60 11.76 -2.02
CA ARG A 103 -6.19 13.04 -2.61
C ARG A 103 -4.92 13.59 -1.98
N SER A 104 -4.69 13.36 -0.69
CA SER A 104 -3.47 13.82 -0.03
C SER A 104 -2.21 13.13 -0.57
N ILE A 105 -2.30 11.86 -1.00
CA ILE A 105 -1.19 11.08 -1.56
C ILE A 105 -0.73 11.63 -2.91
N VAL A 106 -1.66 12.18 -3.70
CA VAL A 106 -1.41 12.69 -5.06
C VAL A 106 -1.57 14.21 -5.14
N SER A 107 -1.51 14.90 -4.00
CA SER A 107 -1.82 16.33 -3.90
C SER A 107 -0.87 17.19 -4.74
N VAL A 108 0.43 16.88 -4.67
CA VAL A 108 1.47 17.57 -5.45
C VAL A 108 1.22 17.44 -6.94
N GLU A 109 0.85 16.25 -7.40
CA GLU A 109 0.54 16.00 -8.80
C GLU A 109 -0.77 16.67 -9.23
N LEU A 110 -1.79 16.71 -8.39
CA LEU A 110 -3.04 17.42 -8.66
C LEU A 110 -2.88 18.95 -8.67
N GLU A 111 -1.92 19.48 -7.91
CA GLU A 111 -1.57 20.91 -7.95
C GLU A 111 -0.79 21.24 -9.24
N LYS A 112 0.14 20.35 -9.64
CA LYS A 112 0.90 20.50 -10.88
C LYS A 112 0.02 20.31 -12.12
N TRP A 113 -0.85 19.31 -12.08
CA TRP A 113 -1.68 18.87 -13.19
C TRP A 113 -3.14 19.05 -12.84
N GLN A 114 -3.78 20.00 -13.53
CA GLN A 114 -5.13 20.49 -13.18
C GLN A 114 -6.25 19.44 -13.27
N THR A 115 -5.99 18.30 -13.93
CA THR A 115 -6.99 17.24 -14.11
C THR A 115 -6.43 15.89 -13.69
N LEU A 116 -7.31 15.03 -13.14
CA LEU A 116 -6.98 13.65 -12.78
C LEU A 116 -6.51 12.85 -14.02
N ASP A 117 -7.08 13.14 -15.19
CA ASP A 117 -6.69 12.49 -16.45
C ASP A 117 -5.21 12.67 -16.77
N MET A 118 -4.70 13.89 -16.56
CA MET A 118 -3.30 14.23 -16.75
C MET A 118 -2.41 13.53 -15.73
N VAL A 119 -2.82 13.54 -14.45
CA VAL A 119 -2.07 12.85 -13.40
C VAL A 119 -1.95 11.35 -13.71
N LEU A 120 -3.03 10.72 -14.20
CA LEU A 120 -3.01 9.32 -14.61
C LEU A 120 -2.06 9.08 -15.78
N ALA A 121 -2.10 9.95 -16.80
CA ALA A 121 -1.25 9.84 -17.99
C ALA A 121 0.24 10.01 -17.65
N GLU A 122 0.58 11.06 -16.90
CA GLU A 122 1.95 11.37 -16.47
C GLU A 122 2.51 10.25 -15.59
N PHE A 123 1.72 9.76 -14.63
CA PHE A 123 2.15 8.65 -13.79
C PHE A 123 2.35 7.35 -14.58
N GLU A 124 1.49 7.06 -15.56
CA GLU A 124 1.70 5.93 -16.46
C GLU A 124 2.99 6.09 -17.28
N ALA A 125 3.26 7.29 -17.79
CA ALA A 125 4.49 7.61 -18.53
C ALA A 125 5.73 7.36 -17.68
N ASP A 126 5.75 7.88 -16.45
CA ASP A 126 6.86 7.72 -15.50
C ASP A 126 7.15 6.24 -15.24
N LEU A 127 6.11 5.42 -15.04
CA LEU A 127 6.29 3.98 -14.78
C LEU A 127 6.72 3.20 -16.02
N LEU A 128 6.21 3.55 -17.20
CA LEU A 128 6.65 2.94 -18.45
C LEU A 128 8.12 3.30 -18.76
N LEU A 129 8.54 4.52 -18.44
CA LEU A 129 9.93 4.95 -18.56
C LEU A 129 10.81 4.18 -17.56
N ALA A 130 10.37 4.07 -16.31
CA ALA A 130 11.07 3.29 -15.29
C ALA A 130 11.22 1.81 -15.69
N GLU A 131 10.21 1.21 -16.29
CA GLU A 131 10.28 -0.16 -16.82
C GLU A 131 11.31 -0.29 -17.95
N LEU A 132 11.30 0.66 -18.90
CA LEU A 132 12.24 0.68 -20.02
C LEU A 132 13.69 0.82 -19.54
N GLU A 133 13.92 1.71 -18.58
CA GLU A 133 15.23 2.00 -18.00
C GLU A 133 15.65 1.01 -16.90
N ARG A 134 14.74 0.11 -16.49
CA ARG A 134 14.89 -0.78 -15.34
C ARG A 134 15.19 -0.01 -14.05
N ALA A 135 14.60 1.17 -13.91
CA ALA A 135 14.73 2.00 -12.73
C ALA A 135 14.01 1.34 -11.53
N PRO A 136 14.55 1.49 -10.32
CA PRO A 136 13.96 0.93 -9.11
C PRO A 136 12.59 1.56 -8.80
N LEU A 137 11.59 0.71 -8.52
CA LEU A 137 10.29 1.16 -8.00
C LEU A 137 10.25 1.05 -6.49
N SER A 138 9.49 1.93 -5.85
CA SER A 138 9.38 2.01 -4.39
C SER A 138 7.96 1.71 -3.90
N LEU A 139 7.80 1.46 -2.60
CA LEU A 139 6.47 1.39 -1.99
C LEU A 139 5.64 2.67 -2.18
N ALA A 140 6.28 3.84 -2.32
CA ALA A 140 5.57 5.07 -2.64
C ALA A 140 4.98 5.03 -4.06
N SER A 141 5.66 4.41 -5.01
CA SER A 141 5.13 4.17 -6.37
C SER A 141 3.89 3.27 -6.31
N LEU A 142 3.94 2.19 -5.52
CA LEU A 142 2.79 1.32 -5.30
C LEU A 142 1.63 2.06 -4.63
N ALA A 143 1.89 2.80 -3.54
CA ALA A 143 0.86 3.56 -2.85
C ALA A 143 0.19 4.61 -3.77
N LYS A 144 0.98 5.28 -4.62
CA LYS A 144 0.46 6.22 -5.62
C LYS A 144 -0.40 5.51 -6.67
N ALA A 145 0.05 4.38 -7.20
CA ALA A 145 -0.73 3.58 -8.15
C ALA A 145 -2.08 3.14 -7.55
N VAL A 146 -2.08 2.70 -6.28
CA VAL A 146 -3.29 2.32 -5.53
C VAL A 146 -4.22 3.52 -5.34
N ALA A 147 -3.68 4.67 -4.93
CA ALA A 147 -4.48 5.88 -4.71
C ALA A 147 -5.13 6.37 -6.01
N LEU A 148 -4.37 6.42 -7.11
CA LEU A 148 -4.86 6.82 -8.42
C LEU A 148 -5.90 5.84 -8.99
N TYR A 149 -5.68 4.54 -8.80
CA TYR A 149 -6.64 3.51 -9.19
C TYR A 149 -7.99 3.72 -8.50
N ARG A 150 -7.98 3.92 -7.19
CA ARG A 150 -9.20 4.16 -6.42
C ARG A 150 -9.85 5.50 -6.77
N LEU A 151 -9.06 6.57 -6.92
CA LEU A 151 -9.57 7.88 -7.34
C LEU A 151 -10.27 7.81 -8.70
N HIS A 152 -9.68 7.10 -9.66
CA HIS A 152 -10.27 6.88 -10.97
C HIS A 152 -11.63 6.17 -10.86
N LEU A 153 -11.72 5.10 -10.07
CA LEU A 153 -12.99 4.37 -9.86
C LEU A 153 -14.08 5.25 -9.25
N GLU A 154 -13.73 6.09 -8.27
CA GLU A 154 -14.67 7.00 -7.62
C GLU A 154 -15.17 8.08 -8.60
N VAL A 155 -14.31 8.58 -9.49
CA VAL A 155 -14.71 9.57 -10.51
C VAL A 155 -15.58 8.93 -11.60
N GLU A 156 -15.18 7.77 -12.13
CA GLU A 156 -15.96 7.05 -13.16
C GLU A 156 -17.35 6.63 -12.67
N ALA A 157 -17.50 6.34 -11.37
CA ALA A 157 -18.80 6.02 -10.78
C ALA A 157 -19.78 7.21 -10.78
N ILE A 158 -19.27 8.45 -10.79
CA ILE A 158 -20.08 9.67 -10.80
C ILE A 158 -20.30 10.15 -12.24
N VAL A 159 -19.22 10.22 -13.02
CA VAL A 159 -19.24 10.68 -14.41
C VAL A 159 -18.38 9.72 -15.24
N PRO A 160 -18.97 8.92 -16.15
CA PRO A 160 -18.23 8.08 -17.09
C PRO A 160 -17.54 8.97 -18.13
N LEU A 161 -16.41 9.56 -17.73
CA LEU A 161 -15.63 10.47 -18.56
C LEU A 161 -14.75 9.69 -19.55
N GLY A 162 -14.68 8.36 -19.42
CA GLY A 162 -13.80 7.55 -20.23
C GLY A 162 -12.33 7.84 -19.93
N LEU A 163 -12.03 8.24 -18.68
CA LEU A 163 -10.65 8.37 -18.20
C LEU A 163 -9.97 7.02 -18.39
N ASP A 164 -8.70 7.01 -18.79
CA ASP A 164 -8.01 5.74 -19.03
C ASP A 164 -7.60 5.06 -17.71
N GLY A 165 -8.57 4.42 -17.06
CA GLY A 165 -8.34 3.54 -15.92
C GLY A 165 -7.61 2.25 -16.25
N LYS A 166 -7.37 1.97 -17.54
CA LYS A 166 -6.75 0.72 -17.96
C LYS A 166 -5.24 0.79 -17.73
N GLY A 167 -4.64 1.94 -18.02
CA GLY A 167 -3.23 2.21 -17.75
C GLY A 167 -2.86 2.07 -16.27
N ILE A 168 -3.73 2.55 -15.37
CA ILE A 168 -3.44 2.48 -13.93
C ILE A 168 -3.50 1.05 -13.38
N CYS A 169 -4.30 0.15 -13.97
CA CYS A 169 -4.27 -1.27 -13.61
C CYS A 169 -2.94 -1.92 -13.95
N ARG A 170 -2.34 -1.56 -15.09
CA ARG A 170 -0.99 -2.00 -15.44
C ARG A 170 0.05 -1.42 -14.51
N CYS A 171 -0.07 -0.14 -14.14
CA CYS A 171 0.82 0.48 -13.17
C CYS A 171 0.82 -0.30 -11.84
N LEU A 172 -0.36 -0.71 -11.35
CA LEU A 172 -0.47 -1.58 -10.18
C LEU A 172 0.25 -2.91 -10.39
N ARG A 173 -0.01 -3.61 -11.49
CA ARG A 173 0.63 -4.91 -11.78
C ARG A 173 2.15 -4.79 -11.89
N LEU A 174 2.65 -3.77 -12.58
CA LEU A 174 4.07 -3.47 -12.70
C LEU A 174 4.71 -3.22 -11.32
N CYS A 175 4.05 -2.48 -10.43
CA CYS A 175 4.52 -2.32 -9.05
C CYS A 175 4.52 -3.64 -8.27
N LEU A 176 3.50 -4.49 -8.43
CA LEU A 176 3.42 -5.79 -7.76
C LEU A 176 4.47 -6.80 -8.29
N ASP A 177 4.85 -6.70 -9.56
CA ASP A 177 5.88 -7.52 -10.20
C ASP A 177 7.31 -7.02 -9.92
N SER A 178 7.48 -5.84 -9.34
CA SER A 178 8.79 -5.31 -9.02
C SER A 178 9.45 -6.09 -7.88
N ASP A 179 10.60 -6.70 -8.15
CA ASP A 179 11.41 -7.43 -7.17
C ASP A 179 11.71 -6.61 -5.91
N GLN A 180 11.95 -5.29 -6.08
CA GLN A 180 12.25 -4.40 -4.97
C GLN A 180 11.03 -4.21 -4.06
N ILE A 181 9.87 -3.94 -4.64
CA ILE A 181 8.61 -3.81 -3.89
C ILE A 181 8.27 -5.14 -3.22
N GLN A 182 8.40 -6.26 -3.92
CA GLN A 182 8.20 -7.59 -3.34
C GLN A 182 9.12 -7.84 -2.14
N GLN A 183 10.40 -7.49 -2.26
CA GLN A 183 11.35 -7.63 -1.17
C GLN A 183 10.99 -6.73 0.03
N GLU A 184 10.59 -5.48 -0.21
CA GLU A 184 10.14 -4.57 0.85
C GLU A 184 8.89 -5.09 1.56
N LEU A 185 7.87 -5.52 0.82
CA LEU A 185 6.66 -6.12 1.39
C LEU A 185 6.96 -7.44 2.13
N SER A 186 7.94 -8.20 1.67
CA SER A 186 8.39 -9.44 2.31
C SER A 186 9.03 -9.18 3.67
N ARG A 187 9.90 -8.16 3.74
CA ARG A 187 10.51 -7.68 4.99
C ARG A 187 9.46 -7.19 5.99
N LEU A 188 8.34 -6.68 5.49
CA LEU A 188 7.20 -6.23 6.29
C LEU A 188 6.23 -7.37 6.64
N GLY A 189 6.44 -8.59 6.13
CA GLY A 189 5.58 -9.74 6.38
C GLY A 189 4.19 -9.65 5.76
N VAL A 190 4.01 -8.82 4.71
CA VAL A 190 2.70 -8.54 4.09
C VAL A 190 2.64 -8.81 2.59
N GLN A 191 3.74 -9.25 1.96
CA GLN A 191 3.85 -9.50 0.51
C GLN A 191 2.66 -10.26 -0.07
N GLN A 192 2.41 -11.48 0.40
CA GLN A 192 1.35 -12.32 -0.15
C GLN A 192 -0.04 -11.71 0.03
N ALA A 193 -0.28 -11.06 1.18
CA ALA A 193 -1.59 -10.48 1.49
C ALA A 193 -1.87 -9.24 0.63
N VAL A 194 -0.88 -8.36 0.44
CA VAL A 194 -0.97 -7.19 -0.43
C VAL A 194 -1.13 -7.61 -1.90
N ASP A 195 -0.31 -8.54 -2.39
CA ASP A 195 -0.41 -9.03 -3.76
C ASP A 195 -1.75 -9.70 -4.04
N SER A 196 -2.25 -10.54 -3.12
CA SER A 196 -3.56 -11.18 -3.27
C SER A 196 -4.70 -10.17 -3.31
N GLU A 197 -4.67 -9.17 -2.42
CA GLU A 197 -5.73 -8.15 -2.34
C GLU A 197 -5.74 -7.25 -3.58
N LEU A 198 -4.59 -6.71 -3.98
CA LEU A 198 -4.50 -5.84 -5.15
C LEU A 198 -4.71 -6.59 -6.47
N THR A 199 -4.24 -7.84 -6.57
CA THR A 199 -4.56 -8.70 -7.72
C THR A 199 -6.06 -8.97 -7.80
N SER A 200 -6.74 -9.18 -6.67
CA SER A 200 -8.20 -9.35 -6.66
C SER A 200 -8.95 -8.13 -7.23
N TRP A 201 -8.41 -6.93 -7.00
CA TRP A 201 -8.98 -5.70 -7.58
C TRP A 201 -8.77 -5.66 -9.09
N ILE A 202 -7.57 -5.97 -9.57
CA ILE A 202 -7.25 -5.99 -11.00
C ILE A 202 -8.14 -6.99 -11.74
N VAL A 203 -8.24 -8.25 -11.26
CA VAL A 203 -9.01 -9.30 -11.95
C VAL A 203 -10.52 -9.12 -11.86
N SER A 204 -11.01 -8.29 -10.93
CA SER A 204 -12.44 -7.97 -10.83
C SER A 204 -12.93 -7.04 -11.94
N ARG A 205 -12.01 -6.46 -12.72
CA ARG A 205 -12.35 -5.50 -13.77
C ARG A 205 -12.66 -6.16 -15.11
N PRO A 206 -13.59 -5.60 -15.90
CA PRO A 206 -13.86 -6.07 -17.26
C PRO A 206 -12.68 -5.94 -18.22
N ASP A 207 -11.76 -5.02 -17.95
CA ASP A 207 -10.60 -4.67 -18.78
C ASP A 207 -9.27 -5.15 -18.19
N MET A 208 -9.31 -6.22 -17.36
CA MET A 208 -8.16 -6.73 -16.63
C MET A 208 -6.94 -7.05 -17.51
N GLU A 209 -7.16 -7.47 -18.77
CA GLU A 209 -6.10 -7.81 -19.72
C GLU A 209 -5.09 -6.67 -19.93
N VAL A 210 -5.51 -5.42 -19.74
CA VAL A 210 -4.60 -4.26 -19.89
C VAL A 210 -3.52 -4.25 -18.80
N ALA A 211 -3.77 -4.87 -17.64
CA ALA A 211 -2.78 -5.00 -16.59
C ALA A 211 -1.54 -5.82 -17.02
N TRP A 212 -1.69 -6.67 -18.05
CA TRP A 212 -0.62 -7.47 -18.63
C TRP A 212 -0.23 -7.04 -20.04
N ALA A 213 -0.73 -5.88 -20.50
CA ALA A 213 -0.34 -5.33 -21.81
C ALA A 213 1.16 -5.00 -21.84
N SER A 214 1.78 -5.16 -23.01
CA SER A 214 3.17 -4.75 -23.21
C SER A 214 3.35 -3.24 -23.02
N SER A 215 4.53 -2.83 -22.57
CA SER A 215 4.88 -1.40 -22.41
C SER A 215 4.71 -0.63 -23.72
N ARG A 216 5.11 -1.21 -24.86
CA ARG A 216 4.94 -0.61 -26.19
C ARG A 216 3.48 -0.33 -26.53
N ALA A 217 2.59 -1.31 -26.30
CA ALA A 217 1.17 -1.13 -26.58
C ALA A 217 0.55 0.00 -25.73
N ARG A 218 1.05 0.20 -24.50
CA ARG A 218 0.61 1.30 -23.65
C ARG A 218 1.18 2.65 -24.09
N TRP A 219 2.46 2.71 -24.46
CA TRP A 219 3.06 3.91 -25.02
C TRP A 219 2.31 4.42 -26.26
N ASP A 220 1.88 3.54 -27.17
CA ASP A 220 1.12 3.93 -28.37
C ASP A 220 -0.26 4.56 -28.05
N VAL A 221 -0.87 4.17 -26.93
CA VAL A 221 -2.13 4.74 -26.44
C VAL A 221 -1.87 6.07 -25.71
N LEU A 222 -0.82 6.10 -24.89
CA LEU A 222 -0.48 7.23 -24.04
C LEU A 222 0.06 8.42 -24.84
N ALA A 223 0.91 8.18 -25.84
CA ALA A 223 1.48 9.22 -26.69
C ALA A 223 0.39 10.08 -27.35
N LYS A 224 -0.66 9.44 -27.87
CA LYS A 224 -1.82 10.14 -28.46
C LYS A 224 -2.54 11.07 -27.48
N ARG A 225 -2.46 10.80 -26.18
CA ARG A 225 -3.09 11.60 -25.13
C ARG A 225 -2.19 12.75 -24.68
N LEU A 226 -0.89 12.49 -24.55
CA LEU A 226 0.10 13.52 -24.20
C LEU A 226 0.30 14.54 -25.33
N ASP A 227 0.14 14.13 -26.60
CA ASP A 227 0.22 15.01 -27.77
C ASP A 227 -0.86 16.12 -27.81
N TRP A 228 -1.98 15.96 -27.07
CA TRP A 228 -3.05 16.96 -27.01
C TRP A 228 -2.82 18.03 -25.94
N VAL A 229 -1.72 17.93 -25.20
CA VAL A 229 -1.41 18.74 -24.01
C VAL A 229 -0.25 19.71 -24.27
N SER A 230 0.49 19.52 -25.36
CA SER A 230 1.51 20.43 -25.89
C SER A 230 0.93 21.50 -26.81
#